data_AF-A0A9D6K2Y9-F1
#
_entry.id   AF-A0A9D6K2Y9-F1
#
_cell.length_a   1.000
_cell.length_b   1.000
_cell.length_c   1.000
_cell.angle_alpha   90.00
_cell.angle_beta   90.00
_cell.angle_gamma   90.00
#
_symmetry.space_group_name_H-M   'P 1'
#
loop_
_entity.id
_entity.type
_entity.pdbx_description
1 polymer ?
#
loop_
_entity_poly.entity_id
_entity_poly.type
_entity_poly.pdbx_seq_one_letter_code
_entity_poly.pdbx_strand_id
1 'polypeptide(L)' 'MFIWDFNAIFAVALILSLAIVLGVWMFYTLRGEQDRGTRDAGYFRQCRYCGHVYLDYWMRDPCLCPRCLSYHDP' A
#
# COMPACT_ATOMS: atom_id res chain seq x y z
N MET A 1 22.13 8.65 -45.20
CA MET A 1 20.99 9.31 -44.53
C MET A 1 20.17 8.33 -43.67
N PHE A 2 19.90 7.10 -44.13
CA PHE A 2 19.13 6.07 -43.40
C PHE A 2 19.55 5.72 -41.95
N ILE A 3 20.84 5.79 -41.59
CA ILE A 3 21.31 5.40 -40.24
C ILE A 3 20.76 6.31 -39.13
N TRP A 4 20.50 7.58 -39.46
CA TRP A 4 19.95 8.54 -38.49
C TRP A 4 18.47 8.28 -38.19
N ASP A 5 17.70 7.89 -39.21
CA ASP A 5 16.28 7.55 -39.06
C ASP A 5 16.08 6.28 -38.21
N PHE A 6 16.94 5.27 -38.40
CA PHE A 6 16.89 4.05 -37.57
C PHE A 6 17.19 4.31 -36.10
N ASN A 7 18.19 5.14 -35.80
CA ASN A 7 18.50 5.53 -34.42
C ASN A 7 17.37 6.34 -33.78
N ALA A 8 16.74 7.23 -34.54
CA ALA A 8 15.62 8.02 -34.05
C ALA A 8 14.41 7.14 -33.70
N ILE A 9 14.05 6.19 -34.58
CA ILE A 9 12.95 5.25 -34.33
C ILE A 9 13.25 4.37 -33.09
N PHE A 10 14.48 3.89 -32.97
CA PHE A 10 14.90 3.07 -31.84
C PHE A 10 14.87 3.86 -30.51
N ALA A 11 15.32 5.11 -30.53
CA ALA A 11 15.27 6.00 -29.36
C ALA A 11 13.82 6.26 -28.93
N VAL A 12 12.92 6.54 -29.88
CA VAL A 12 11.50 6.75 -29.59
C VAL A 12 10.85 5.49 -29.01
N ALA A 13 11.17 4.31 -29.57
CA ALA A 13 10.66 3.04 -29.07
C ALA A 13 11.13 2.75 -27.62
N LEU A 14 12.39 3.04 -27.31
CA LEU A 14 12.94 2.91 -25.95
C LEU A 14 12.30 3.87 -24.95
N ILE A 15 12.07 5.13 -25.35
CA ILE A 15 11.42 6.11 -24.48
C ILE A 15 9.98 5.69 -24.19
N LEU A 16 9.25 5.21 -25.21
CA LEU A 16 7.89 4.72 -25.03
C LEU A 16 7.83 3.47 -24.15
N SER A 17 8.73 2.52 -24.31
CA SER A 17 8.76 1.32 -23.47
C SER A 17 9.06 1.66 -22.01
N LEU A 18 10.02 2.55 -21.75
CA LEU A 18 10.31 3.06 -20.41
C LEU A 18 9.10 3.81 -19.82
N ALA A 19 8.43 4.66 -20.60
CA ALA A 19 7.25 5.36 -20.15
C ALA A 19 6.11 4.41 -19.75
N ILE A 20 5.90 3.33 -20.51
CA ILE A 20 4.91 2.30 -20.18
C ILE A 20 5.30 1.57 -18.89
N VAL A 21 6.55 1.13 -18.76
CA VAL A 21 7.02 0.44 -17.55
C VAL A 21 6.87 1.33 -16.31
N LEU A 22 7.24 2.61 -16.42
CA LEU A 22 7.10 3.58 -15.32
C LEU A 22 5.63 3.87 -15.00
N GLY A 23 4.77 4.03 -16.01
CA GLY A 23 3.34 4.25 -15.81
C GLY A 23 2.67 3.06 -15.13
N VAL A 24 3.00 1.83 -15.56
CA VAL A 24 2.52 0.60 -14.94
C VAL A 24 3.05 0.48 -13.51
N TRP A 25 4.34 0.74 -13.30
CA TRP A 25 4.93 0.74 -11.96
C TRP A 25 4.20 1.70 -11.03
N MET A 26 4.05 2.97 -11.42
CA MET A 26 3.35 3.97 -10.62
C MET A 26 1.92 3.55 -10.34
N PHE A 27 1.20 3.01 -11.34
CA PHE A 27 -0.16 2.52 -11.14
C PHE A 27 -0.23 1.41 -10.09
N TYR A 28 0.66 0.43 -10.14
CA TYR A 28 0.69 -0.65 -9.14
C TYR A 28 1.17 -0.18 -7.77
N THR A 29 2.18 0.70 -7.71
CA THR A 29 2.67 1.27 -6.44
C THR A 29 1.60 2.12 -5.77
N LEU A 30 0.98 3.05 -6.48
CA LEU A 30 -0.08 3.90 -5.93
C LEU A 30 -1.29 3.08 -5.47
N ARG A 31 -1.69 2.06 -6.24
CA ARG A 31 -2.79 1.17 -5.86
C ARG A 31 -2.42 0.30 -4.65
N GLY A 32 -1.17 -0.13 -4.55
CA GLY A 32 -0.64 -0.87 -3.40
C GLY A 32 -0.45 -0.02 -2.14
N GLU A 33 -0.10 1.26 -2.27
CA GLU A 33 -0.02 2.20 -1.15
C GLU A 33 -1.40 2.57 -0.62
N GLN A 34 -2.40 2.71 -1.49
CA GLN A 34 -3.78 2.97 -1.06
C GLN A 34 -4.37 1.81 -0.25
N ASP A 35 -4.03 0.57 -0.61
CA ASP A 35 -4.41 -0.66 0.12
C ASP A 35 -3.58 -0.83 1.42
N ARG A 36 -2.30 -0.43 1.42
CA ARG A 36 -1.45 -0.44 2.63
C ARG A 36 -1.89 0.59 3.67
N GLY A 37 -2.16 1.83 3.26
CA GLY A 37 -2.58 2.89 4.18
C GLY A 37 -3.96 2.65 4.80
N THR A 38 -4.87 1.96 4.09
CA THR A 38 -6.17 1.57 4.65
C THR A 38 -6.07 0.32 5.54
N ARG A 39 -5.19 -0.63 5.23
CA ARG A 39 -4.91 -1.77 6.11
C ARG A 39 -4.27 -1.34 7.42
N ASP A 40 -3.25 -0.49 7.39
CA ASP A 40 -2.53 -0.04 8.59
C ASP A 40 -3.41 0.78 9.55
N ALA A 41 -4.36 1.57 9.01
CA ALA A 41 -5.32 2.32 9.83
C ALA A 41 -6.34 1.42 10.57
N GLY A 42 -6.59 0.20 10.07
CA GLY A 42 -7.53 -0.75 10.66
C GLY A 42 -6.95 -1.60 11.79
N TYR A 43 -5.61 -1.70 11.89
CA TYR A 43 -4.94 -2.52 12.90
C TYR A 43 -4.68 -1.79 14.22
N PHE A 44 -4.72 -0.46 14.24
CA PHE A 44 -4.51 0.31 15.46
C PHE A 44 -5.82 0.46 16.24
N ARG A 45 -5.94 -0.27 17.36
CA ARG A 45 -7.01 -0.08 18.33
C ARG A 45 -6.48 0.53 19.61
N GLN A 46 -7.26 1.46 20.17
CA GLN A 46 -6.99 2.04 21.49
C GLN A 46 -8.09 1.59 22.46
N CYS A 47 -7.68 1.05 23.61
CA CYS A 47 -8.61 0.69 24.66
C CYS A 47 -9.20 1.91 25.36
N ARG A 48 -10.53 2.05 25.40
CA ARG A 48 -11.20 3.16 26.10
C ARG A 48 -11.05 3.10 27.62
N TYR A 49 -10.82 1.92 28.19
CA TYR A 49 -10.75 1.73 29.64
C TYR A 49 -9.36 2.02 30.22
N CYS A 50 -8.31 1.48 29.60
CA CYS A 50 -6.94 1.65 30.09
C CYS A 50 -6.07 2.58 29.23
N GLY A 51 -6.59 3.10 28.12
CA GLY A 51 -5.88 3.98 27.20
C GLY A 51 -4.79 3.30 26.37
N HIS A 52 -4.58 1.99 26.53
CA HIS A 52 -3.51 1.25 25.87
C HIS A 52 -3.77 1.11 24.36
N VAL A 53 -2.78 1.48 23.55
CA VAL A 53 -2.81 1.33 22.09
C VAL A 53 -2.13 0.00 21.75
N TYR A 54 -2.80 -0.83 20.95
CA TYR A 54 -2.26 -2.11 20.51
C TYR A 54 -2.61 -2.37 19.04
N LEU A 55 -1.77 -3.19 18.41
CA LEU A 55 -1.97 -3.62 17.03
C LEU A 55 -2.74 -4.95 17.03
N ASP A 56 -3.90 -4.96 16.37
CA ASP A 56 -4.77 -6.12 16.24
C ASP A 56 -4.61 -6.74 14.86
N TYR A 57 -3.57 -7.55 14.69
CA TYR A 57 -3.21 -8.18 13.40
C TYR A 57 -4.19 -9.28 12.97
N TRP A 58 -5.10 -9.71 13.86
CA TRP A 58 -5.94 -10.87 13.68
C TRP A 58 -7.41 -10.47 13.72
N MET A 59 -8.00 -10.29 12.54
CA MET A 59 -9.45 -10.15 12.28
C MET A 59 -10.25 -11.43 12.63
N ARG A 60 -9.88 -12.11 13.71
CA ARG A 60 -10.43 -13.38 14.13
C ARG A 60 -10.31 -13.49 15.65
N ASP A 61 -11.06 -12.63 16.33
CA ASP A 61 -11.41 -12.60 17.75
C ASP A 61 -10.35 -13.06 18.79
N PRO A 62 -10.11 -12.25 19.84
CA PRO A 62 -11.23 -11.74 20.60
C PRO A 62 -11.14 -10.26 20.97
N CYS A 63 -12.32 -9.66 21.13
CA CYS A 63 -12.62 -8.29 21.54
C CYS A 63 -12.06 -7.86 22.92
N LEU A 64 -10.89 -8.34 23.35
CA LEU A 64 -10.29 -8.06 24.67
C LEU A 64 -8.98 -7.29 24.53
N CYS A 65 -8.84 -6.26 25.36
CA CYS A 65 -7.56 -5.55 25.49
C CYS A 65 -6.51 -6.44 26.20
N PRO A 66 -5.25 -6.53 25.71
CA PRO A 66 -4.22 -7.38 26.32
C PRO A 66 -3.82 -6.96 27.74
N ARG A 67 -4.10 -5.71 28.13
CA ARG A 67 -3.69 -5.15 29.42
C ARG A 67 -4.78 -5.26 30.48
N CYS A 68 -6.02 -4.93 30.14
CA CYS A 68 -7.12 -4.89 31.10
C CYS A 68 -8.17 -5.97 30.88
N LEU A 69 -8.05 -6.80 29.84
CA LEU A 69 -8.98 -7.87 29.49
C LEU A 69 -10.45 -7.40 29.39
N SER A 70 -10.68 -6.10 29.25
CA SER A 70 -12.01 -5.52 29.12
C SER A 70 -12.52 -5.75 27.70
N TYR A 71 -13.78 -6.16 27.59
CA TYR A 71 -14.45 -6.28 26.30
C TYR A 71 -14.59 -4.88 25.66
N HIS A 72 -14.15 -4.77 24.42
CA HIS A 72 -14.56 -3.65 23.57
C HIS A 72 -16.00 -3.91 23.13
N ASP A 73 -16.97 -3.24 23.78
CA ASP A 73 -18.33 -3.15 23.25
C ASP A 73 -18.28 -2.48 21.86
N PRO A 74 -18.99 -3.02 20.84
CA PRO A 74 -18.97 -2.52 19.47
C PRO A 74 -19.45 -1.07 19.33
#